data_AF-A0A166W4H3-F1
#
_entry.id   AF-A0A166W4H3-F1
#
_cell.length_a   1.000
_cell.length_b   1.000
_cell.length_c   1.000
_cell.angle_alpha   90.00
_cell.angle_beta   90.00
_cell.angle_gamma   90.00
#
_symmetry.space_group_name_H-M   'P 1'
#
loop_
_entity.id
_entity.type
_entity.pdbx_description
1 polymer ?
#
loop_
_entity_poly.entity_id
_entity_poly.type
_entity_poly.pdbx_seq_one_letter_code
_entity_poly.pdbx_strand_id
1 'polypeptide(L)'
;MAMTATKRKKASILRALRAVLYLSSLPLVVLFFISKWHNSNSQASQVSLPDVQTPPNQGSNLTVWEILSNDESVSRFAGIVGKLPDIVRGLSAPQAQFTVYAPGNEALDSFYFPPDPPPFFGLFLAGYHMGPGPVSPVRLRSAGTVSSFVNGDIFFTYKQRISIQQNHDEITFNHEAKYLPTDGALSSAMNGFVHHIDGILGLPNSTAHVIRTRPHLSKLREGFACTRLAESIYDTNLHVSQTLFAPTDVAFDRLGKKATKFLFSRWGRPYLRTLLKYHIVANQTLFSDMYWPHNGSDLVDFHRMGETDSHK
;
A
#
# COMPACT_ATOMS: atom_id res chain seq x y z
N MET A 1 -35.40 46.78 21.26
CA MET A 1 -34.47 46.54 20.12
C MET A 1 -33.02 46.23 20.53
N ALA A 2 -32.68 46.10 21.84
CA ALA A 2 -31.29 45.89 22.29
C ALA A 2 -30.87 44.42 22.57
N MET A 3 -31.81 43.48 22.72
CA MET A 3 -31.49 42.08 23.07
C MET A 3 -31.09 41.17 21.88
N THR A 4 -31.38 41.58 20.64
CA THR A 4 -31.05 40.80 19.43
C THR A 4 -29.62 41.04 18.93
N ALA A 5 -29.01 42.19 19.24
CA ALA A 5 -27.64 42.52 18.86
C ALA A 5 -26.58 41.74 19.66
N THR A 6 -26.83 41.46 20.93
CA THR A 6 -25.91 40.75 21.84
C THR A 6 -25.79 39.26 21.53
N LYS A 7 -26.87 38.59 21.11
CA LYS A 7 -26.84 37.18 20.66
C LYS A 7 -26.07 37.00 19.35
N ARG A 8 -26.22 37.92 18.38
CA ARG A 8 -25.48 37.89 17.11
C ARG A 8 -23.97 38.10 17.30
N LYS A 9 -23.55 39.02 18.19
CA LYS A 9 -22.13 39.22 18.51
C LYS A 9 -21.49 37.99 19.18
N LYS A 10 -22.17 37.35 20.16
CA LYS A 10 -21.67 36.12 20.80
C LYS A 10 -21.51 34.94 19.82
N ALA A 11 -22.44 34.77 18.89
CA ALA A 11 -22.37 33.71 17.87
C ALA A 11 -21.24 33.96 16.84
N SER A 12 -20.95 35.23 16.51
CA SER A 12 -19.83 35.63 15.64
C SER A 12 -18.47 35.34 16.30
N ILE A 13 -18.32 35.71 17.58
CA ILE A 13 -17.10 35.47 18.36
C ILE A 13 -16.82 33.97 18.51
N LEU A 14 -17.86 33.14 18.72
CA LEU A 14 -17.71 31.68 18.82
C LEU A 14 -17.24 31.04 17.50
N ARG A 15 -17.67 31.58 16.34
CA ARG A 15 -17.24 31.13 15.02
C ARG A 15 -15.80 31.55 14.71
N ALA A 16 -15.42 32.78 15.09
CA ALA A 16 -14.05 33.26 14.97
C ALA A 16 -13.08 32.47 15.86
N LEU A 17 -13.46 32.17 17.11
CA LEU A 17 -12.68 31.32 18.02
C LEU A 17 -12.51 29.89 17.47
N ARG A 18 -13.55 29.30 16.89
CA ARG A 18 -13.46 27.98 16.23
C ARG A 18 -12.55 27.99 15.00
N ALA A 19 -12.60 29.06 14.19
CA ALA A 19 -11.72 29.21 13.04
C ALA A 19 -10.25 29.40 13.46
N VAL A 20 -9.98 30.16 14.52
CA VAL A 20 -8.63 30.33 15.08
C VAL A 20 -8.11 29.03 15.71
N LEU A 21 -8.96 28.26 16.41
CA LEU A 21 -8.64 26.93 16.91
C LEU A 21 -8.35 25.93 15.77
N TYR A 22 -9.08 26.01 14.66
CA TYR A 22 -8.79 25.20 13.46
C TYR A 22 -7.48 25.63 12.77
N LEU A 23 -7.23 26.93 12.65
CA LEU A 23 -6.04 27.49 12.03
C LEU A 23 -4.76 27.31 12.87
N SER A 24 -4.87 27.18 14.19
CA SER A 24 -3.73 26.84 15.06
C SER A 24 -3.54 25.33 15.23
N SER A 25 -4.61 24.54 15.22
CA SER A 25 -4.52 23.09 15.30
C SER A 25 -4.00 22.45 14.02
N LEU A 26 -4.33 22.95 12.82
CA LEU A 26 -3.79 22.42 11.56
C LEU A 26 -2.25 22.43 11.49
N PRO A 27 -1.55 23.55 11.75
CA PRO A 27 -0.09 23.56 11.79
C PRO A 27 0.48 22.72 12.93
N LEU A 28 -0.16 22.68 14.11
CA LEU A 28 0.27 21.81 15.22
C LEU A 28 0.10 20.33 14.91
N VAL A 29 -0.97 19.96 14.20
CA VAL A 29 -1.26 18.61 13.73
C VAL A 29 -0.27 18.23 12.63
N VAL A 30 0.01 19.13 11.69
CA VAL A 30 1.04 18.93 10.67
C VAL A 30 2.43 18.79 11.29
N LEU A 31 2.80 19.63 12.26
CA LEU A 31 4.08 19.53 12.98
C LEU A 31 4.14 18.27 13.86
N PHE A 32 3.04 17.86 14.48
CA PHE A 32 2.91 16.59 15.18
C PHE A 32 3.10 15.41 14.22
N PHE A 33 2.53 15.47 13.02
CA PHE A 33 2.70 14.46 11.99
C PHE A 33 4.12 14.44 11.40
N ILE A 34 4.76 15.60 11.19
CA ILE A 34 6.17 15.70 10.75
C ILE A 34 7.11 15.19 11.85
N SER A 35 6.86 15.53 13.12
CA SER A 35 7.61 15.03 14.26
C SER A 35 7.44 13.52 14.44
N LYS A 36 6.21 12.99 14.31
CA LYS A 36 5.94 11.55 14.38
C LYS A 36 6.55 10.82 13.17
N TRP A 37 6.55 11.40 11.98
CA TRP A 37 7.26 10.89 10.80
C TRP A 37 8.77 10.77 11.07
N HIS A 38 9.38 11.79 11.65
CA HIS A 38 10.80 11.76 12.00
C HIS A 38 11.11 10.76 13.15
N ASN A 39 10.21 10.62 14.12
CA ASN A 39 10.38 9.71 15.26
C ASN A 39 10.05 8.24 14.93
N SER A 40 9.13 7.98 13.99
CA SER A 40 8.85 6.62 13.51
C SER A 40 9.98 6.04 12.65
N ASN A 41 10.79 6.90 12.03
CA ASN A 41 12.08 6.48 11.46
C ASN A 41 13.12 6.10 12.54
N SER A 42 12.98 6.58 13.78
CA SER A 42 13.83 6.22 14.93
C SER A 42 13.28 5.05 15.75
N GLN A 43 11.98 4.72 15.60
CA GLN A 43 11.27 3.64 16.29
C GLN A 43 10.82 2.51 15.36
N ALA A 44 11.46 2.36 14.19
CA ALA A 44 11.55 1.05 13.55
C ALA A 44 12.42 0.17 14.47
N SER A 45 11.79 -0.35 15.52
CA SER A 45 12.40 -1.25 16.47
C SER A 45 13.05 -2.39 15.71
N GLN A 46 14.34 -2.53 16.00
CA GLN A 46 15.18 -3.69 15.76
C GLN A 46 14.39 -4.99 15.81
N VAL A 47 13.97 -5.48 14.65
CA VAL A 47 13.84 -6.92 14.44
C VAL A 47 15.22 -7.38 14.05
N SER A 48 15.95 -7.93 15.00
CA SER A 48 17.22 -8.62 14.78
C SER A 48 17.02 -9.67 13.69
N LEU A 49 17.68 -9.45 12.55
CA LEU A 49 17.91 -10.47 11.53
C LEU A 49 18.86 -11.52 12.12
N PRO A 50 18.51 -12.81 12.19
CA PRO A 50 19.49 -13.85 12.41
C PRO A 50 20.33 -14.01 11.13
N ASP A 51 21.63 -14.11 11.35
CA ASP A 51 22.70 -14.39 10.39
C ASP A 51 22.53 -15.77 9.71
N VAL A 52 23.31 -16.00 8.63
CA VAL A 52 23.45 -17.21 7.79
C VAL A 52 22.60 -17.16 6.49
N GLN A 53 23.15 -16.90 5.28
CA GLN A 53 24.44 -17.30 4.71
C GLN A 53 25.15 -16.15 3.96
N THR A 54 26.49 -16.23 3.97
CA THR A 54 27.52 -15.38 3.37
C THR A 54 27.24 -14.84 1.95
N PRO A 55 27.81 -13.68 1.60
CA PRO A 55 27.53 -12.99 0.34
C PRO A 55 28.13 -13.77 -0.83
N PRO A 56 27.41 -13.96 -1.96
CA PRO A 56 28.11 -14.06 -3.22
C PRO A 56 28.67 -12.68 -3.48
N ASN A 57 29.97 -12.53 -3.23
CA ASN A 57 30.80 -11.46 -3.75
C ASN A 57 30.84 -11.59 -5.29
N GLN A 58 29.72 -11.25 -5.93
CA GLN A 58 29.51 -11.02 -7.36
C GLN A 58 28.41 -9.96 -7.58
N GLY A 59 28.10 -9.15 -6.56
CA GLY A 59 27.30 -7.94 -6.68
C GLY A 59 28.24 -6.75 -6.78
N SER A 60 27.88 -5.74 -7.56
CA SER A 60 28.69 -4.54 -7.74
C SER A 60 29.10 -3.92 -6.38
N ASN A 61 30.30 -3.33 -6.29
CA ASN A 61 30.72 -2.50 -5.14
C ASN A 61 29.94 -1.17 -5.07
N LEU A 62 28.85 -1.04 -5.83
CA LEU A 62 28.04 0.15 -5.92
C LEU A 62 26.86 0.06 -4.97
N THR A 63 26.52 1.21 -4.41
CA THR A 63 25.29 1.42 -3.67
C THR A 63 24.08 1.46 -4.60
N VAL A 64 22.88 1.30 -4.06
CA VAL A 64 21.61 1.42 -4.80
C VAL A 64 21.53 2.76 -5.51
N TRP A 65 21.97 3.85 -4.87
CA TRP A 65 22.00 5.16 -5.51
C TRP A 65 22.94 5.20 -6.71
N GLU A 66 24.16 4.68 -6.59
CA GLU A 66 25.13 4.67 -7.68
C GLU A 66 24.67 3.83 -8.87
N ILE A 67 24.03 2.68 -8.62
CA ILE A 67 23.40 1.89 -9.69
C ILE A 67 22.32 2.72 -10.38
N LEU A 68 21.38 3.30 -9.62
CA LEU A 68 20.28 4.09 -10.19
C LEU A 68 20.76 5.33 -10.95
N SER A 69 21.78 6.02 -10.45
CA SER A 69 22.29 7.24 -11.08
C SER A 69 23.08 6.97 -12.35
N ASN A 70 23.68 5.78 -12.47
CA ASN A 70 24.49 5.38 -13.62
C ASN A 70 23.67 4.64 -14.69
N ASP A 71 22.44 4.24 -14.37
CA ASP A 71 21.58 3.50 -15.29
C ASP A 71 20.75 4.44 -16.17
N GLU A 72 21.11 4.51 -17.45
CA GLU A 72 20.44 5.35 -18.44
C GLU A 72 18.95 4.99 -18.62
N SER A 73 18.58 3.71 -18.43
CA SER A 73 17.22 3.20 -18.66
C SER A 73 16.19 3.72 -17.65
N VAL A 74 16.64 4.15 -16.47
CA VAL A 74 15.82 4.70 -15.38
C VAL A 74 16.22 6.13 -14.99
N SER A 75 17.02 6.80 -15.84
CA SER A 75 17.59 8.13 -15.57
C SER A 75 16.55 9.20 -15.22
N ARG A 76 15.33 9.14 -15.78
CA ARG A 76 14.24 10.07 -15.40
C ARG A 76 13.79 9.86 -13.96
N PHE A 77 13.63 8.61 -13.53
CA PHE A 77 13.30 8.27 -12.15
C PHE A 77 14.44 8.66 -11.20
N ALA A 78 15.68 8.35 -11.56
CA ALA A 78 16.86 8.78 -10.82
C ALA A 78 16.92 10.31 -10.68
N GLY A 79 16.54 11.07 -11.70
CA GLY A 79 16.43 12.52 -11.66
C GLY A 79 15.36 13.06 -10.70
N ILE A 80 14.27 12.31 -10.47
CA ILE A 80 13.27 12.65 -9.44
C ILE A 80 13.83 12.38 -8.04
N VAL A 81 14.41 11.19 -7.84
CA VAL A 81 15.01 10.80 -6.55
C VAL A 81 16.18 11.70 -6.19
N GLY A 82 17.00 12.11 -7.17
CA GLY A 82 18.16 13.00 -6.99
C GLY A 82 17.82 14.38 -6.44
N LYS A 83 16.57 14.84 -6.60
CA LYS A 83 16.07 16.10 -6.00
C LYS A 83 15.70 15.95 -4.53
N LEU A 84 15.77 14.75 -3.95
CA LEU A 84 15.39 14.41 -2.59
C LEU A 84 16.65 14.05 -1.78
N PRO A 85 17.39 15.04 -1.24
CA PRO A 85 18.73 14.82 -0.68
C PRO A 85 18.76 13.82 0.49
N ASP A 86 17.72 13.78 1.31
CA ASP A 86 17.63 12.82 2.42
C ASP A 86 17.50 11.37 1.95
N ILE A 87 16.75 11.14 0.84
CA ILE A 87 16.60 9.81 0.25
C ILE A 87 17.90 9.40 -0.43
N VAL A 88 18.52 10.30 -1.20
CA VAL A 88 19.83 10.06 -1.83
C VAL A 88 20.86 9.65 -0.78
N ARG A 89 20.95 10.41 0.33
CA ARG A 89 21.86 10.08 1.44
C ARG A 89 21.60 8.68 2.01
N GLY A 90 20.34 8.28 2.13
CA GLY A 90 19.95 6.93 2.57
C GLY A 90 20.39 5.85 1.58
N LEU A 91 20.07 6.02 0.31
CA LEU A 91 20.39 5.06 -0.75
C LEU A 91 21.91 4.93 -1.01
N SER A 92 22.69 5.97 -0.72
CA SER A 92 24.16 5.96 -0.76
C SER A 92 24.81 5.41 0.51
N ALA A 93 24.05 5.09 1.57
CA ALA A 93 24.61 4.60 2.82
C ALA A 93 24.90 3.08 2.73
N PRO A 94 26.16 2.62 2.88
CA PRO A 94 26.53 1.22 2.64
C PRO A 94 25.86 0.20 3.56
N GLN A 95 25.51 0.59 4.79
CA GLN A 95 24.98 -0.32 5.80
C GLN A 95 23.46 -0.46 5.77
N ALA A 96 22.75 0.48 5.13
CA ALA A 96 21.30 0.50 5.15
C ALA A 96 20.75 -0.34 3.99
N GLN A 97 19.83 -1.25 4.28
CA GLN A 97 19.35 -2.21 3.27
C GLN A 97 18.02 -1.79 2.66
N PHE A 98 17.95 -1.78 1.32
CA PHE A 98 16.78 -1.32 0.58
C PHE A 98 16.42 -2.23 -0.58
N THR A 99 15.20 -2.03 -1.08
CA THR A 99 14.78 -2.48 -2.39
C THR A 99 14.14 -1.32 -3.13
N VAL A 100 14.54 -1.09 -4.39
CA VAL A 100 13.94 -0.08 -5.27
C VAL A 100 13.27 -0.78 -6.44
N TYR A 101 12.04 -0.37 -6.74
CA TYR A 101 11.29 -0.77 -7.93
C TYR A 101 11.40 0.37 -8.93
N ALA A 102 12.38 0.32 -9.82
CA ALA A 102 12.77 1.43 -10.68
C ALA A 102 11.95 1.42 -11.99
N PRO A 103 11.02 2.37 -12.18
CA PRO A 103 10.28 2.48 -13.43
C PRO A 103 11.19 2.95 -14.56
N GLY A 104 11.14 2.25 -15.70
CA GLY A 104 11.85 2.64 -16.91
C GLY A 104 11.41 4.00 -17.44
N ASN A 105 12.26 4.64 -18.24
CA ASN A 105 11.96 5.98 -18.79
C ASN A 105 10.64 6.02 -19.57
N GLU A 106 10.32 4.97 -20.32
CA GLU A 106 9.07 4.81 -21.09
C GLU A 106 7.83 4.80 -20.19
N ALA A 107 7.95 4.22 -18.99
CA ALA A 107 6.88 4.22 -17.98
C ALA A 107 6.60 5.63 -17.49
N LEU A 108 7.64 6.44 -17.25
CA LEU A 108 7.48 7.84 -16.88
C LEU A 108 6.93 8.67 -18.03
N ASP A 109 7.40 8.46 -19.26
CA ASP A 109 6.92 9.21 -20.42
C ASP A 109 5.45 8.96 -20.71
N SER A 110 4.96 7.76 -20.41
CA SER A 110 3.56 7.37 -20.57
C SER A 110 2.67 7.80 -19.39
N PHE A 111 3.26 8.18 -18.26
CA PHE A 111 2.52 8.52 -17.06
C PHE A 111 1.94 9.93 -17.13
N TYR A 112 0.64 10.06 -16.83
CA TYR A 112 0.01 11.37 -16.70
C TYR A 112 0.44 12.05 -15.39
N PHE A 113 1.37 12.99 -15.50
CA PHE A 113 1.67 13.89 -14.39
C PHE A 113 0.60 14.98 -14.31
N PRO A 114 0.04 15.25 -13.11
CA PRO A 114 -0.83 16.40 -12.93
C PRO A 114 -0.06 17.69 -13.29
N PRO A 115 -0.68 18.69 -13.95
CA PRO A 115 0.00 19.91 -14.37
C PRO A 115 0.71 20.65 -13.23
N ASP A 116 0.10 20.66 -12.05
CA ASP A 116 0.66 21.21 -10.82
C ASP A 116 0.72 20.11 -9.74
N PRO A 117 1.77 19.25 -9.75
CA PRO A 117 1.90 18.23 -8.73
C PRO A 117 2.13 18.88 -7.36
N PRO A 118 1.52 18.35 -6.28
CA PRO A 118 1.83 18.80 -4.94
C PRO A 118 3.35 18.73 -4.65
N PRO A 119 3.91 19.60 -3.80
CA PRO A 119 5.36 19.60 -3.51
C PRO A 119 5.91 18.26 -3.02
N PHE A 120 5.07 17.42 -2.42
CA PHE A 120 5.42 16.10 -1.91
C PHE A 120 5.28 14.98 -2.96
N PHE A 121 4.86 15.26 -4.20
CA PHE A 121 4.59 14.24 -5.21
C PHE A 121 5.83 13.40 -5.53
N GLY A 122 7.01 14.01 -5.68
CA GLY A 122 8.27 13.29 -5.90
C GLY A 122 8.64 12.41 -4.70
N LEU A 123 8.41 12.89 -3.48
CA LEU A 123 8.61 12.12 -2.24
C LEU A 123 7.67 10.93 -2.17
N PHE A 124 6.41 11.12 -2.56
CA PHE A 124 5.41 10.07 -2.62
C PHE A 124 5.78 9.01 -3.66
N LEU A 125 6.15 9.43 -4.86
CA LEU A 125 6.59 8.55 -5.95
C LEU A 125 7.79 7.72 -5.51
N ALA A 126 8.84 8.37 -4.99
CA ALA A 126 10.02 7.70 -4.49
C ALA A 126 9.67 6.71 -3.37
N GLY A 127 8.94 7.17 -2.35
CA GLY A 127 8.57 6.34 -1.19
C GLY A 127 7.71 5.13 -1.55
N TYR A 128 6.89 5.19 -2.60
CA TYR A 128 6.10 4.04 -3.03
C TYR A 128 6.88 3.08 -3.93
N HIS A 129 7.92 3.56 -4.62
CA HIS A 129 8.80 2.77 -5.48
C HIS A 129 10.03 2.22 -4.74
N MET A 130 10.04 2.23 -3.42
CA MET A 130 11.12 1.63 -2.66
C MET A 130 10.64 1.21 -1.28
N GLY A 131 11.31 0.22 -0.68
CA GLY A 131 10.94 -0.32 0.62
C GLY A 131 12.14 -0.74 1.47
N PRO A 132 11.91 -0.99 2.77
CA PRO A 132 12.92 -1.44 3.69
C PRO A 132 13.35 -2.89 3.41
N GLY A 133 14.64 -3.15 3.58
CA GLY A 133 15.23 -4.48 3.49
C GLY A 133 15.49 -4.95 2.06
N PRO A 134 16.39 -5.92 1.88
CA PRO A 134 16.73 -6.44 0.58
C PRO A 134 15.73 -7.53 0.16
N VAL A 135 15.21 -7.40 -1.04
CA VAL A 135 14.36 -8.41 -1.70
C VAL A 135 15.10 -8.87 -2.94
N SER A 136 15.70 -10.06 -2.88
CA SER A 136 16.38 -10.63 -4.05
C SER A 136 15.37 -11.05 -5.13
N PRO A 137 15.79 -11.20 -6.40
CA PRO A 137 14.92 -11.72 -7.46
C PRO A 137 14.32 -13.09 -7.14
N VAL A 138 15.04 -13.94 -6.39
CA VAL A 138 14.55 -15.24 -5.92
C VAL A 138 13.41 -15.05 -4.93
N ARG A 139 13.61 -14.19 -3.91
CA ARG A 139 12.57 -13.89 -2.92
C ARG A 139 11.35 -13.23 -3.56
N LEU A 140 11.56 -12.36 -4.55
CA LEU A 140 10.48 -11.66 -5.24
C LEU A 140 9.46 -12.64 -5.85
N ARG A 141 9.92 -13.77 -6.40
CA ARG A 141 9.06 -14.81 -6.98
C ARG A 141 8.14 -15.46 -5.93
N SER A 142 8.57 -15.56 -4.68
CA SER A 142 7.79 -16.17 -3.60
C SER A 142 7.11 -15.16 -2.67
N ALA A 143 7.39 -13.86 -2.81
CA ALA A 143 7.12 -12.86 -1.76
C ALA A 143 5.64 -12.62 -1.48
N GLY A 144 4.71 -12.90 -2.41
CA GLY A 144 3.28 -12.59 -2.28
C GLY A 144 2.99 -11.09 -2.27
N THR A 145 3.57 -10.34 -1.33
CA THR A 145 3.65 -8.88 -1.34
C THR A 145 5.05 -8.39 -0.96
N VAL A 146 5.36 -7.15 -1.33
CA VAL A 146 6.58 -6.46 -0.90
C VAL A 146 6.23 -5.12 -0.24
N SER A 147 7.16 -4.56 0.53
CA SER A 147 6.93 -3.32 1.27
C SER A 147 7.31 -2.09 0.45
N SER A 148 6.64 -0.97 0.74
CA SER A 148 7.09 0.38 0.38
C SER A 148 7.49 1.19 1.63
N PHE A 149 7.89 2.47 1.50
CA PHE A 149 8.05 3.39 2.64
C PHE A 149 6.79 4.21 2.94
N VAL A 150 5.83 4.25 2.02
CA VAL A 150 4.51 4.86 2.25
C VAL A 150 3.79 4.09 3.35
N ASN A 151 3.07 4.79 4.22
CA ASN A 151 2.28 4.16 5.27
C ASN A 151 0.96 3.65 4.69
N GLY A 152 0.59 2.41 5.02
CA GLY A 152 -0.62 1.74 4.53
C GLY A 152 -1.84 1.92 5.44
N ASP A 153 -1.64 2.47 6.65
CA ASP A 153 -2.68 2.69 7.63
C ASP A 153 -2.61 4.11 8.22
N ILE A 154 -3.73 4.56 8.79
CA ILE A 154 -3.86 5.90 9.36
C ILE A 154 -3.07 6.10 10.67
N PHE A 155 -2.63 5.02 11.31
CA PHE A 155 -1.83 5.10 12.54
C PHE A 155 -0.32 5.14 12.28
N PHE A 156 0.06 4.95 11.01
CA PHE A 156 1.45 4.84 10.55
C PHE A 156 2.18 3.66 11.17
N THR A 157 1.44 2.59 11.46
CA THR A 157 1.97 1.36 12.04
C THR A 157 2.55 0.45 10.96
N TYR A 158 1.86 0.37 9.81
CA TYR A 158 2.19 -0.55 8.74
C TYR A 158 2.60 0.18 7.48
N LYS A 159 3.55 -0.43 6.76
CA LYS A 159 3.96 0.05 5.45
C LYS A 159 3.03 -0.48 4.36
N GLN A 160 2.66 0.39 3.44
CA GLN A 160 1.81 0.04 2.31
C GLN A 160 2.49 -1.06 1.50
N ARG A 161 1.76 -2.14 1.29
CA ARG A 161 2.21 -3.29 0.51
C ARG A 161 1.95 -3.08 -0.97
N ILE A 162 2.82 -3.69 -1.76
CA ILE A 162 2.73 -3.82 -3.21
C ILE A 162 2.52 -5.31 -3.47
N SER A 163 1.43 -5.66 -4.14
CA SER A 163 1.12 -7.07 -4.39
C SER A 163 1.97 -7.59 -5.52
N ILE A 164 2.56 -8.78 -5.35
CA ILE A 164 3.32 -9.47 -6.38
C ILE A 164 2.46 -10.60 -6.93
N GLN A 165 2.33 -10.66 -8.25
CA GLN A 165 1.69 -11.79 -8.92
C GLN A 165 2.69 -12.47 -9.83
N GLN A 166 2.65 -13.79 -9.81
CA GLN A 166 3.43 -14.62 -10.70
C GLN A 166 2.48 -15.35 -11.65
N ASN A 167 2.58 -15.02 -12.93
CA ASN A 167 1.86 -15.68 -14.01
C ASN A 167 2.89 -16.35 -14.92
N HIS A 168 3.07 -17.67 -14.76
CA HIS A 168 4.14 -18.41 -15.42
C HIS A 168 5.53 -17.80 -15.13
N ASP A 169 6.16 -17.20 -16.13
CA ASP A 169 7.47 -16.56 -16.04
C ASP A 169 7.40 -15.03 -15.83
N GLU A 170 6.20 -14.46 -15.88
CA GLU A 170 5.97 -13.02 -15.73
C GLU A 170 5.65 -12.68 -14.27
N ILE A 171 6.35 -11.67 -13.75
CA ILE A 171 6.08 -11.08 -12.43
C ILE A 171 5.45 -9.72 -12.65
N THR A 172 4.32 -9.46 -11.98
CA THR A 172 3.69 -8.14 -11.97
C THR A 172 3.57 -7.59 -10.56
N PHE A 173 3.66 -6.26 -10.45
CA PHE A 173 3.45 -5.47 -9.26
C PHE A 173 2.09 -4.79 -9.36
N ASN A 174 1.26 -4.93 -8.32
CA ASN A 174 -0.11 -4.41 -8.25
C ASN A 174 -1.01 -4.78 -9.44
N HIS A 175 -0.74 -5.90 -10.13
CA HIS A 175 -1.40 -6.32 -11.36
C HIS A 175 -1.24 -5.36 -12.55
N GLU A 176 -0.31 -4.40 -12.48
CA GLU A 176 -0.16 -3.33 -13.46
C GLU A 176 1.25 -3.29 -14.03
N ALA A 177 2.26 -3.02 -13.20
CA ALA A 177 3.65 -2.89 -13.67
C ALA A 177 4.34 -4.25 -13.75
N LYS A 178 4.96 -4.56 -14.89
CA LYS A 178 5.69 -5.79 -15.14
C LYS A 178 7.14 -5.66 -14.70
N TYR A 179 7.67 -6.73 -14.14
CA TYR A 179 9.10 -6.86 -13.87
C TYR A 179 9.88 -6.99 -15.18
N LEU A 180 10.94 -6.20 -15.30
CA LEU A 180 11.88 -6.25 -16.41
C LEU A 180 13.19 -6.87 -15.93
N PRO A 181 13.51 -8.13 -16.31
CA PRO A 181 14.78 -8.74 -15.95
C PRO A 181 15.94 -7.95 -16.56
N THR A 182 16.93 -7.60 -15.74
CA THR A 182 18.14 -6.89 -16.15
C THR A 182 19.40 -7.67 -15.74
N ASP A 183 20.56 -7.20 -16.21
CA ASP A 183 21.85 -7.75 -15.79
C ASP A 183 22.00 -7.65 -14.26
N GLY A 184 22.61 -8.67 -13.64
CA GLY A 184 22.86 -8.71 -12.20
C GLY A 184 23.65 -7.51 -11.70
N ALA A 185 24.52 -6.93 -12.53
CA ALA A 185 25.25 -5.70 -12.20
C ALA A 185 24.35 -4.46 -12.03
N LEU A 186 23.19 -4.43 -12.70
CA LEU A 186 22.19 -3.35 -12.61
C LEU A 186 21.10 -3.64 -11.57
N SER A 187 21.02 -4.86 -11.05
CA SER A 187 19.99 -5.28 -10.09
C SER A 187 20.53 -5.47 -8.67
N SER A 188 21.80 -5.84 -8.50
CA SER A 188 22.40 -6.14 -7.19
C SER A 188 23.36 -5.04 -6.75
N ALA A 189 23.00 -4.35 -5.66
CA ALA A 189 23.83 -3.37 -4.97
C ALA A 189 24.42 -3.96 -3.69
N MET A 190 25.46 -3.33 -3.14
CA MET A 190 26.01 -3.72 -1.83
C MET A 190 25.01 -3.54 -0.68
N ASN A 191 24.08 -2.60 -0.83
CA ASN A 191 23.14 -2.18 0.20
C ASN A 191 21.68 -2.42 -0.23
N GLY A 192 21.44 -3.32 -1.19
CA GLY A 192 20.07 -3.64 -1.61
C GLY A 192 19.92 -4.21 -3.01
N PHE A 193 18.68 -4.14 -3.51
CA PHE A 193 18.33 -4.55 -4.88
C PHE A 193 17.59 -3.44 -5.63
N VAL A 194 17.82 -3.39 -6.94
CA VAL A 194 17.07 -2.59 -7.90
C VAL A 194 16.31 -3.56 -8.81
N HIS A 195 15.00 -3.38 -8.90
CA HIS A 195 14.10 -4.15 -9.75
C HIS A 195 13.49 -3.22 -10.79
N HIS A 196 13.84 -3.40 -12.05
CA HIS A 196 13.28 -2.61 -13.13
C HIS A 196 11.83 -3.01 -13.39
N ILE A 197 10.99 -2.01 -13.65
CA ILE A 197 9.57 -2.21 -13.96
C ILE A 197 9.15 -1.34 -15.14
N ASP A 198 8.16 -1.79 -15.90
CA ASP A 198 7.65 -1.09 -17.09
C ASP A 198 6.52 -0.09 -16.80
N GLY A 199 6.15 0.08 -15.52
CA GLY A 199 5.01 0.88 -15.11
C GLY A 199 5.28 1.64 -13.81
N ILE A 200 4.58 2.76 -13.62
CA ILE A 200 4.58 3.47 -12.35
C ILE A 200 3.60 2.80 -11.39
N LEU A 201 4.10 2.43 -10.20
CA LEU A 201 3.28 1.90 -9.12
C LEU A 201 2.35 3.00 -8.57
N GLY A 202 1.04 2.75 -8.66
CA GLY A 202 0.00 3.55 -8.01
C GLY A 202 -0.48 2.91 -6.71
N LEU A 203 -0.98 3.73 -5.77
CA LEU A 203 -1.64 3.20 -4.59
C LEU A 203 -2.82 2.30 -4.97
N PRO A 204 -3.07 1.24 -4.18
CA PRO A 204 -4.23 0.40 -4.42
C PRO A 204 -5.51 1.23 -4.33
N ASN A 205 -6.42 0.95 -5.27
CA ASN A 205 -7.76 1.52 -5.26
C ASN A 205 -8.52 1.08 -3.99
N SER A 206 -9.43 1.94 -3.51
CA SER A 206 -10.29 1.57 -2.38
C SER A 206 -11.20 0.39 -2.72
N THR A 207 -11.57 -0.40 -1.70
CA THR A 207 -12.53 -1.51 -1.83
C THR A 207 -13.82 -1.08 -2.54
N ALA A 208 -14.33 0.11 -2.20
CA ALA A 208 -15.52 0.68 -2.83
C ALA A 208 -15.32 0.97 -4.32
N HIS A 209 -14.16 1.52 -4.70
CA HIS A 209 -13.82 1.73 -6.11
C HIS A 209 -13.76 0.40 -6.85
N VAL A 210 -13.01 -0.58 -6.33
CA VAL A 210 -12.83 -1.91 -6.91
C VAL A 210 -14.17 -2.61 -7.18
N ILE A 211 -15.07 -2.65 -6.19
CA ILE A 211 -16.39 -3.30 -6.36
C ILE A 211 -17.26 -2.57 -7.40
N ARG A 212 -17.15 -1.25 -7.49
CA ARG A 212 -17.94 -0.44 -8.44
C ARG A 212 -17.44 -0.56 -9.86
N THR A 213 -16.12 -0.60 -10.07
CA THR A 213 -15.52 -0.50 -11.41
C THR A 213 -15.24 -1.85 -12.06
N ARG A 214 -15.02 -2.92 -11.28
CA ARG A 214 -14.72 -4.24 -11.86
C ARG A 214 -16.00 -4.91 -12.42
N PRO A 215 -16.00 -5.27 -13.73
CA PRO A 215 -17.18 -5.89 -14.35
C PRO A 215 -17.54 -7.26 -13.76
N HIS A 216 -16.54 -8.10 -13.48
CA HIS A 216 -16.72 -9.47 -12.96
C HIS A 216 -17.18 -9.55 -11.50
N LEU A 217 -17.43 -8.41 -10.85
CA LEU A 217 -18.01 -8.30 -9.51
C LEU A 217 -19.46 -7.77 -9.56
N SER A 218 -20.12 -7.85 -10.71
CA SER A 218 -21.45 -7.25 -10.91
C SER A 218 -22.52 -7.83 -9.98
N LYS A 219 -22.55 -9.15 -9.77
CA LYS A 219 -23.49 -9.83 -8.87
C LYS A 219 -23.17 -9.59 -7.40
N LEU A 220 -21.89 -9.45 -7.06
CA LEU A 220 -21.49 -9.04 -5.71
C LEU A 220 -22.02 -7.63 -5.41
N ARG A 221 -21.85 -6.70 -6.36
CA ARG A 221 -22.34 -5.32 -6.26
C ARG A 221 -23.86 -5.29 -6.15
N GLU A 222 -24.57 -6.08 -6.97
CA GLU A 222 -26.02 -6.25 -6.87
C GLU A 222 -26.43 -6.81 -5.50
N GLY A 223 -25.74 -7.85 -5.03
CA GLY A 223 -25.98 -8.46 -3.73
C GLY A 223 -25.83 -7.48 -2.57
N PHE A 224 -24.79 -6.65 -2.57
CA PHE A 224 -24.62 -5.61 -1.57
C PHE A 224 -25.72 -4.54 -1.63
N ALA A 225 -26.17 -4.15 -2.82
CA ALA A 225 -27.30 -3.23 -2.98
C ALA A 225 -28.61 -3.84 -2.45
N CYS A 226 -28.94 -5.06 -2.89
CA CYS A 226 -30.14 -5.78 -2.47
C CYS A 226 -30.18 -5.98 -0.96
N THR A 227 -29.06 -6.29 -0.32
CA THR A 227 -28.99 -6.59 1.11
C THR A 227 -28.76 -5.38 2.01
N ARG A 228 -28.52 -4.18 1.44
CA ARG A 228 -28.07 -2.97 2.17
C ARG A 228 -26.83 -3.24 3.02
N LEU A 229 -25.82 -3.85 2.41
CA LEU A 229 -24.49 -4.04 3.03
C LEU A 229 -23.45 -3.05 2.51
N ALA A 230 -23.72 -2.38 1.39
CA ALA A 230 -22.82 -1.39 0.80
C ALA A 230 -22.41 -0.30 1.82
N GLU A 231 -23.36 0.21 2.60
CA GLU A 231 -23.11 1.24 3.62
C GLU A 231 -22.09 0.78 4.67
N SER A 232 -22.23 -0.44 5.21
CA SER A 232 -21.30 -0.97 6.20
C SER A 232 -19.89 -1.24 5.67
N ILE A 233 -19.78 -1.54 4.36
CA ILE A 233 -18.51 -1.89 3.72
C ILE A 233 -17.77 -0.65 3.21
N TYR A 234 -18.49 0.39 2.80
CA TYR A 234 -17.88 1.59 2.25
C TYR A 234 -17.61 2.66 3.30
N ASP A 235 -18.27 2.60 4.46
CA ASP A 235 -18.08 3.58 5.52
C ASP A 235 -16.85 3.25 6.38
N THR A 236 -15.76 3.96 6.11
CA THR A 236 -14.48 3.86 6.83
C THR A 236 -14.54 4.39 8.26
N ASN A 237 -15.66 4.97 8.72
CA ASN A 237 -15.86 5.28 10.13
C ASN A 237 -16.33 4.07 10.94
N LEU A 238 -16.86 3.04 10.28
CA LEU A 238 -17.42 1.85 10.95
C LEU A 238 -16.38 0.75 11.16
N HIS A 239 -15.26 0.80 10.45
CA HIS A 239 -14.19 -0.19 10.55
C HIS A 239 -12.84 0.49 10.31
N VAL A 240 -11.84 0.08 11.07
CA VAL A 240 -10.46 0.56 10.92
C VAL A 240 -9.82 -0.07 9.68
N SER A 241 -10.11 -1.35 9.46
CA SER A 241 -9.67 -2.13 8.31
C SER A 241 -10.66 -3.26 8.04
N GLN A 242 -10.58 -3.89 6.88
CA GLN A 242 -11.39 -5.05 6.55
C GLN A 242 -10.73 -5.87 5.44
N THR A 243 -10.99 -7.17 5.46
CA THR A 243 -10.66 -8.08 4.35
C THR A 243 -11.97 -8.59 3.75
N LEU A 244 -12.14 -8.37 2.45
CA LEU A 244 -13.29 -8.87 1.71
C LEU A 244 -12.83 -9.96 0.74
N PHE A 245 -13.29 -11.19 0.97
CA PHE A 245 -13.17 -12.27 0.01
C PHE A 245 -14.24 -12.12 -1.07
N ALA A 246 -14.00 -11.25 -2.05
CA ALA A 246 -15.00 -10.87 -3.04
C ALA A 246 -15.34 -12.02 -4.02
N PRO A 247 -16.53 -12.66 -3.97
CA PRO A 247 -16.90 -13.68 -4.94
C PRO A 247 -17.12 -13.06 -6.33
N THR A 248 -16.60 -13.71 -7.36
CA THR A 248 -16.78 -13.29 -8.76
C THR A 248 -18.14 -13.72 -9.31
N ASP A 249 -18.55 -13.15 -10.43
CA ASP A 249 -19.80 -13.51 -11.12
C ASP A 249 -19.84 -15.00 -11.49
N VAL A 250 -18.68 -15.58 -11.84
CA VAL A 250 -18.51 -17.01 -12.10
C VAL A 250 -18.76 -17.84 -10.84
N ALA A 251 -18.33 -17.38 -9.66
CA ALA A 251 -18.60 -18.07 -8.40
C ALA A 251 -20.11 -18.12 -8.11
N PHE A 252 -20.84 -17.04 -8.36
CA PHE A 252 -22.32 -17.05 -8.27
C PHE A 252 -22.97 -17.95 -9.33
N ASP A 253 -22.43 -18.03 -10.55
CA ASP A 253 -22.97 -18.91 -11.58
C ASP A 253 -22.81 -20.39 -11.25
N ARG A 254 -21.72 -20.76 -10.57
CA ARG A 254 -21.48 -22.13 -10.10
C ARG A 254 -22.52 -22.63 -9.10
N LEU A 255 -23.26 -21.75 -8.42
CA LEU A 255 -24.39 -22.13 -7.55
C LEU A 255 -25.59 -22.67 -8.35
N GLY A 256 -25.66 -22.36 -9.66
CA GLY A 256 -26.75 -22.74 -10.54
C GLY A 256 -27.94 -21.78 -10.49
N LYS A 257 -28.67 -21.69 -11.62
CA LYS A 257 -29.73 -20.69 -11.83
C LYS A 257 -30.82 -20.67 -10.75
N LYS A 258 -31.18 -21.85 -10.21
CA LYS A 258 -32.22 -21.96 -9.17
C LYS A 258 -31.77 -21.32 -7.85
N ALA A 259 -30.57 -21.63 -7.38
CA ALA A 259 -30.03 -21.10 -6.14
C ALA A 259 -29.78 -19.59 -6.25
N THR A 260 -29.17 -19.14 -7.35
CA THR A 260 -28.94 -17.71 -7.59
C THR A 260 -30.25 -16.94 -7.64
N LYS A 261 -31.25 -17.42 -8.40
CA LYS A 261 -32.58 -16.77 -8.43
C LYS A 261 -33.24 -16.73 -7.05
N PHE A 262 -33.11 -17.79 -6.25
CA PHE A 262 -33.61 -17.79 -4.88
C PHE A 262 -32.92 -16.73 -4.03
N LEU A 263 -31.58 -16.69 -4.00
CA LEU A 263 -30.79 -15.76 -3.20
C LEU A 263 -31.14 -14.29 -3.49
N PHE A 264 -31.36 -13.94 -4.76
CA PHE A 264 -31.74 -12.58 -5.19
C PHE A 264 -33.25 -12.31 -5.13
N SER A 265 -34.07 -13.27 -4.69
CA SER A 265 -35.50 -13.06 -4.45
C SER A 265 -35.77 -12.38 -3.11
N ARG A 266 -36.99 -11.87 -2.93
CA ARG A 266 -37.47 -11.31 -1.65
C ARG A 266 -37.26 -12.27 -0.47
N TRP A 267 -37.48 -13.57 -0.69
CA TRP A 267 -37.38 -14.60 0.35
C TRP A 267 -35.94 -15.05 0.61
N GLY A 268 -35.07 -15.04 -0.40
CA GLY A 268 -33.66 -15.41 -0.26
C GLY A 268 -32.76 -14.29 0.25
N ARG A 269 -33.21 -13.03 0.22
CA ARG A 269 -32.42 -11.86 0.64
C ARG A 269 -31.80 -11.99 2.05
N PRO A 270 -32.46 -12.53 3.10
CA PRO A 270 -31.82 -12.76 4.39
C PRO A 270 -30.64 -13.74 4.31
N TYR A 271 -30.78 -14.81 3.50
CA TYR A 271 -29.71 -15.80 3.27
C TYR A 271 -28.55 -15.19 2.48
N LEU A 272 -28.86 -14.43 1.42
CA LEU A 272 -27.84 -13.70 0.67
C LEU A 272 -27.08 -12.72 1.57
N ARG A 273 -27.78 -12.00 2.47
CA ARG A 273 -27.12 -11.09 3.42
C ARG A 273 -26.16 -11.84 4.35
N THR A 274 -26.56 -12.98 4.90
CA THR A 274 -25.69 -13.81 5.75
C THR A 274 -24.50 -14.36 4.98
N LEU A 275 -24.74 -14.86 3.76
CA LEU A 275 -23.68 -15.39 2.89
C LEU A 275 -22.65 -14.30 2.55
N LEU A 276 -23.08 -13.10 2.19
CA LEU A 276 -22.18 -11.99 1.89
C LEU A 276 -21.38 -11.56 3.13
N LYS A 277 -22.00 -11.50 4.31
CA LYS A 277 -21.29 -11.23 5.57
C LYS A 277 -20.20 -12.25 5.87
N TYR A 278 -20.41 -13.51 5.52
CA TYR A 278 -19.42 -14.57 5.72
C TYR A 278 -18.12 -14.35 4.92
N HIS A 279 -18.17 -13.55 3.85
CA HIS A 279 -16.99 -13.20 3.05
C HIS A 279 -16.22 -11.99 3.60
N ILE A 280 -16.63 -11.43 4.74
CA ILE A 280 -16.05 -10.21 5.30
C ILE A 280 -15.41 -10.52 6.65
N VAL A 281 -14.13 -10.20 6.76
CA VAL A 281 -13.40 -10.19 8.03
C VAL A 281 -13.24 -8.74 8.46
N ALA A 282 -13.86 -8.37 9.57
CA ALA A 282 -13.85 -7.00 10.08
C ALA A 282 -12.59 -6.70 10.90
N ASN A 283 -12.07 -5.48 10.79
CA ASN A 283 -10.94 -4.94 11.56
C ASN A 283 -9.65 -5.78 11.44
N GLN A 284 -9.47 -6.41 10.29
CA GLN A 284 -8.32 -7.26 9.99
C GLN A 284 -7.93 -7.04 8.53
N THR A 285 -6.64 -6.84 8.28
CA THR A 285 -6.09 -6.82 6.91
C THR A 285 -5.26 -8.07 6.71
N LEU A 286 -5.64 -8.88 5.74
CA LEU A 286 -4.96 -10.10 5.36
C LEU A 286 -4.40 -9.96 3.95
N PHE A 287 -3.12 -10.23 3.81
CA PHE A 287 -2.42 -10.44 2.55
C PHE A 287 -2.16 -11.93 2.37
N SER A 288 -1.66 -12.32 1.19
CA SER A 288 -1.29 -13.70 0.90
C SER A 288 -0.11 -14.19 1.77
N ASP A 289 0.77 -13.29 2.16
CA ASP A 289 2.03 -13.53 2.88
C ASP A 289 2.06 -12.94 4.28
N MET A 290 1.06 -12.15 4.67
CA MET A 290 1.13 -11.35 5.89
C MET A 290 -0.24 -11.04 6.48
N TYR A 291 -0.31 -10.87 7.81
CA TYR A 291 -1.52 -10.50 8.53
C TYR A 291 -1.28 -9.28 9.43
N TRP A 292 -2.12 -8.25 9.28
CA TRP A 292 -2.12 -7.03 10.10
C TRP A 292 -3.23 -7.08 11.13
N PRO A 293 -2.89 -7.41 12.39
CA PRO A 293 -3.81 -7.23 13.50
C PRO A 293 -4.05 -5.75 13.79
N HIS A 294 -5.28 -5.41 14.15
CA HIS A 294 -5.67 -4.07 14.61
C HIS A 294 -6.16 -4.07 16.08
N ASN A 295 -5.88 -5.17 16.80
CA ASN A 295 -6.19 -5.40 18.21
C ASN A 295 -4.96 -5.26 19.12
N GLY A 296 -3.85 -4.71 18.61
CA GLY A 296 -2.60 -4.58 19.35
C GLY A 296 -1.72 -5.84 19.39
N SER A 297 -2.09 -6.91 18.67
CA SER A 297 -1.19 -8.05 18.46
C SER A 297 -0.04 -7.70 17.51
N ASP A 298 1.02 -8.51 17.52
CA ASP A 298 2.17 -8.32 16.64
C ASP A 298 1.87 -8.70 15.19
N LEU A 299 2.54 -8.01 14.26
CA LEU A 299 2.54 -8.32 12.84
C LEU A 299 2.92 -9.79 12.61
N VAL A 300 2.13 -10.50 11.81
CA VAL A 300 2.43 -11.89 11.46
C VAL A 300 2.90 -11.97 10.00
N ASP A 301 4.14 -12.42 9.80
CA ASP A 301 4.73 -12.76 8.52
C ASP A 301 4.66 -14.29 8.34
N PHE A 302 3.89 -14.75 7.34
CA PHE A 302 3.66 -16.18 7.13
C PHE A 302 4.90 -16.91 6.59
N HIS A 303 5.87 -16.20 5.99
CA HIS A 303 7.13 -16.82 5.58
C HIS A 303 7.99 -17.20 6.78
N ARG A 304 7.94 -16.41 7.86
CA ARG A 304 8.72 -16.65 9.08
C ARG A 304 8.16 -17.76 9.96
N MET A 305 6.85 -17.99 9.89
CA MET A 305 6.20 -19.08 10.66
C MET A 305 6.60 -20.47 10.15
N GLY A 306 6.80 -20.62 8.83
CA GLY A 306 7.20 -21.90 8.24
C GLY A 306 8.61 -22.35 8.62
N GLU A 307 9.51 -21.42 8.93
CA GLU A 307 10.89 -21.73 9.34
C GLU A 307 10.95 -22.25 10.78
N THR A 308 10.13 -21.70 11.70
CA THR A 308 10.14 -22.07 13.12
C THR A 308 9.61 -23.48 13.42
N ASP A 309 8.76 -24.02 12.55
CA ASP A 309 8.22 -25.38 12.69
C ASP A 309 9.12 -26.47 12.06
N SER A 310 10.15 -26.10 11.30
CA SER A 310 11.08 -27.05 10.67
C SER A 310 12.20 -27.56 11.60
N HIS A 311 12.25 -27.05 12.83
CA HIS A 311 13.26 -27.40 13.85
C HIS A 311 12.69 -28.21 15.03
N LYS A 312 11.55 -28.89 14.85
CA LYS A 312 11.01 -29.87 15.81
C LYS A 312 10.85 -31.23 15.16
#